data_AF-A0A133VG91-F1
#
_entry.id   AF-A0A133VG91-F1
#
_cell.length_a   1.000
_cell.length_b   1.000
_cell.length_c   1.000
_cell.angle_alpha   90.00
_cell.angle_beta   90.00
_cell.angle_gamma   90.00
#
_symmetry.space_group_name_H-M   'P 1'
#
loop_
_entity.id
_entity.type
_entity.pdbx_description
1 polymer ?
#
loop_
_entity_poly.entity_id
_entity_poly.type
_entity_poly.pdbx_seq_one_letter_code
_entity_poly.pdbx_strand_id
1 'polypeptide(L)' 'MYLVLIAALIAGFYVGWNIGSNDAANAMGVPVGGRIISYRRAVTIMILFVILGAVLEGWKVMETVGQGIVVS' A
#
# COMPACT_ATOMS: atom_id res chain seq x y z
N MET A 1 9.48 -14.56 -20.97
CA MET A 1 8.39 -13.60 -20.77
C MET A 1 7.55 -13.93 -19.53
N TYR A 2 6.97 -15.12 -19.41
CA TYR A 2 6.18 -15.52 -18.22
C TYR A 2 6.96 -15.50 -16.89
N LEU A 3 8.22 -15.93 -16.90
CA LEU A 3 9.11 -15.89 -15.72
C LEU A 3 9.32 -14.45 -15.20
N VAL A 4 9.52 -13.50 -16.11
CA VAL A 4 9.73 -12.08 -15.78
C VAL A 4 8.44 -11.49 -15.20
N LEU A 5 7.28 -11.82 -15.78
CA LEU A 5 5.99 -11.38 -15.25
C LEU A 5 5.74 -11.90 -13.83
N ILE A 6 5.99 -13.19 -13.59
CA ILE A 6 5.83 -13.79 -12.25
C ILE A 6 6.78 -13.12 -11.24
N ALA A 7 8.04 -12.92 -11.62
CA ALA A 7 9.01 -12.24 -10.77
C ALA A 7 8.60 -10.80 -10.45
N ALA A 8 8.09 -10.05 -11.44
CA ALA A 8 7.61 -8.69 -11.25
C ALA A 8 6.39 -8.62 -10.31
N LEU A 9 5.45 -9.58 -10.42
CA LEU A 9 4.30 -9.65 -9.51
C LEU A 9 4.73 -9.96 -8.07
N ILE A 10 5.67 -10.88 -7.88
CA ILE A 10 6.21 -11.20 -6.55
C ILE A 10 6.93 -9.98 -5.96
N ALA A 11 7.77 -9.30 -6.74
CA ALA A 11 8.45 -8.09 -6.31
C ALA A 11 7.47 -6.97 -5.95
N GLY A 12 6.44 -6.75 -6.79
CA GLY A 12 5.40 -5.76 -6.52
C GLY A 12 4.63 -6.06 -5.24
N PHE A 13 4.26 -7.33 -5.01
CA PHE A 13 3.61 -7.75 -3.77
C PHE A 13 4.49 -7.52 -2.54
N TYR A 14 5.78 -7.86 -2.65
CA TYR A 14 6.75 -7.64 -1.59
C TYR A 14 6.88 -6.15 -1.24
N VAL A 15 7.02 -5.28 -2.24
CA VAL A 15 7.08 -3.82 -2.03
C VAL A 15 5.79 -3.31 -1.39
N GLY A 16 4.63 -3.71 -1.93
CA GLY A 16 3.33 -3.31 -1.39
C GLY A 16 3.13 -3.73 0.07
N TRP A 17 3.60 -4.93 0.44
CA TRP A 17 3.55 -5.40 1.83
C TRP A 17 4.38 -4.53 2.78
N ASN A 18 5.61 -4.20 2.39
CA ASN A 18 6.52 -3.40 3.21
C ASN A 18 6.01 -1.96 3.39
N ILE A 19 5.55 -1.32 2.30
CA ILE A 19 4.99 0.04 2.34
C ILE A 19 3.71 0.05 3.18
N GLY A 20 2.79 -0.90 2.93
CA GLY A 20 1.53 -1.00 3.65
C GLY A 20 1.72 -1.16 5.16
N SER A 21 2.70 -1.96 5.60
CA SER A 21 3.00 -2.13 7.03
C SER A 21 3.57 -0.86 7.67
N ASN A 22 4.44 -0.12 6.96
CA ASN A 22 5.03 1.12 7.48
C ASN A 22 3.95 2.21 7.63
N ASP A 23 3.17 2.42 6.58
CA ASP A 23 2.16 3.48 6.53
C ASP A 23 0.98 3.19 7.47
N ALA A 24 0.60 1.92 7.64
CA ALA A 24 -0.42 1.54 8.62
C ALA A 24 -0.01 1.90 10.05
N ALA A 25 1.26 1.72 10.40
CA ALA A 25 1.77 2.11 11.72
C ALA A 25 1.80 3.63 11.88
N ASN A 26 2.18 4.38 10.83
CA ASN A 26 2.16 5.84 10.86
C ASN A 26 0.73 6.41 11.00
N ALA A 27 -0.23 5.85 10.27
CA ALA A 27 -1.62 6.33 10.29
C ALA A 27 -2.40 5.90 11.54
N MET A 28 -2.22 4.66 11.99
CA MET A 28 -3.04 4.07 13.07
C MET A 28 -2.28 3.87 14.39
N GLY A 29 -0.97 4.11 14.44
CA GLY A 29 -0.15 3.89 15.63
C GLY A 29 -0.56 4.76 16.81
N VAL A 30 -0.79 6.05 16.58
CA VAL A 30 -1.23 6.99 17.64
C VAL A 30 -2.61 6.65 18.20
N PRO A 31 -3.68 6.48 17.39
CA PRO A 31 -5.01 6.19 17.93
C PRO A 31 -5.11 4.79 18.56
N VAL A 32 -4.36 3.79 18.08
CA VAL A 32 -4.28 2.47 18.72
C VAL A 32 -3.45 2.53 20.01
N GLY A 33 -2.29 3.18 19.98
CA GLY A 33 -1.41 3.34 21.15
C GLY A 33 -2.05 4.16 22.28
N GLY A 34 -2.83 5.19 21.91
CA GLY A 34 -3.64 5.99 22.84
C GLY A 34 -4.92 5.31 23.32
N ARG A 35 -5.17 4.05 22.91
CA ARG A 35 -6.39 3.27 23.25
C ARG A 35 -7.69 3.95 22.83
N ILE A 36 -7.64 4.87 21.87
CA ILE A 36 -8.83 5.53 21.31
C ILE A 36 -9.61 4.54 20.45
N ILE A 37 -8.90 3.70 19.70
CA ILE A 37 -9.48 2.60 18.90
C ILE A 37 -8.74 1.29 19.16
N SER A 38 -9.43 0.16 19.00
CA SER A 38 -8.79 -1.15 19.11
C SER A 38 -8.01 -1.49 17.85
N TYR A 39 -6.96 -2.30 17.99
CA TYR A 39 -6.15 -2.78 16.87
C TYR A 39 -6.99 -3.40 15.74
N ARG A 40 -7.97 -4.25 16.10
CA ARG A 40 -8.87 -4.88 15.12
C ARG A 40 -9.66 -3.86 14.31
N ARG A 41 -10.19 -2.81 14.96
CA ARG A 41 -10.92 -1.74 14.26
C ARG A 41 -10.02 -0.95 13.34
N ALA A 42 -8.81 -0.62 13.80
CA ALA A 42 -7.82 0.09 13.00
C ALA A 42 -7.46 -0.70 11.72
N VAL A 43 -7.22 -2.01 11.84
CA VAL A 43 -6.95 -2.89 10.69
C VAL A 43 -8.12 -2.91 9.70
N THR A 44 -9.36 -3.06 10.18
CA THR A 44 -10.54 -3.06 9.30
C THR A 44 -10.68 -1.73 8.54
N ILE A 45 -10.51 -0.61 9.23
CA ILE A 45 -10.56 0.72 8.62
C ILE A 45 -9.44 0.86 7.58
N MET A 46 -8.21 0.49 7.91
CA MET A 46 -7.08 0.55 6.98
C MET A 46 -7.33 -0.25 5.70
N ILE A 47 -7.79 -1.50 5.82
CA ILE A 47 -8.05 -2.35 4.66
C ILE A 47 -9.09 -1.69 3.73
N LEU A 48 -10.20 -1.22 4.29
CA LEU A 48 -11.27 -0.60 3.50
C LEU A 48 -10.79 0.66 2.77
N PHE A 49 -10.14 1.58 3.47
CA PHE A 49 -9.74 2.86 2.88
C PHE A 49 -8.51 2.74 1.97
N VAL A 50 -7.58 1.82 2.23
CA VAL A 50 -6.44 1.57 1.33
C VAL A 50 -6.92 0.97 0.02
N ILE A 51 -7.82 -0.02 0.06
CA ILE A 51 -8.39 -0.60 -1.17
C ILE A 51 -9.17 0.48 -1.93
N LEU A 52 -9.99 1.26 -1.23
CA LEU A 52 -10.78 2.32 -1.84
C LEU A 52 -9.88 3.38 -2.52
N GLY A 53 -8.84 3.86 -1.83
CA GLY A 53 -7.88 4.82 -2.39
C GLY A 53 -7.12 4.25 -3.59
N ALA A 54 -6.69 2.99 -3.52
CA ALA A 54 -6.01 2.32 -4.61
C ALA A 54 -6.89 2.21 -5.87
N VAL A 55 -8.19 1.91 -5.71
CA VAL A 55 -9.13 1.80 -6.83
C VAL A 55 -9.50 3.15 -7.43
N LEU A 56 -9.76 4.16 -6.58
CA LEU A 56 -10.23 5.47 -7.06
C LEU A 56 -9.12 6.31 -7.69
N GLU A 57 -7.93 6.31 -7.07
CA GLU A 57 -6.89 7.30 -7.34
C GLU A 57 -5.50 6.69 -7.56
N GLY A 58 -5.33 5.37 -7.35
CA GLY A 58 -4.03 4.70 -7.45
C GLY A 58 -3.39 4.77 -8.85
N TRP A 59 -4.19 4.89 -9.91
CA TRP A 59 -3.70 4.95 -11.29
C TRP A 59 -2.83 6.18 -11.58
N LYS A 60 -3.11 7.33 -10.95
CA LYS A 60 -2.33 8.57 -11.14
C LYS A 60 -0.89 8.40 -10.66
N VAL A 61 -0.71 7.65 -9.56
CA VAL A 61 0.63 7.34 -9.03
C VAL A 61 1.33 6.29 -9.90
N MET A 62 0.60 5.26 -10.35
CA MET A 62 1.18 4.26 -11.27
C MET A 62 1.67 4.88 -12.58
N GLU A 63 0.98 5.87 -13.13
CA GLU A 63 1.38 6.57 -14.34
C GLU A 63 2.67 7.38 -14.12
N THR A 64 2.72 8.16 -13.04
CA THR A 64 3.90 9.01 -12.73
C THR A 64 5.13 8.18 -12.35
N VAL A 65 4.98 7.13 -11.55
CA VAL A 65 6.06 6.22 -11.12
C VAL A 65 6.49 5.31 -12.27
N GLY A 66 5.54 4.79 -13.04
CA GLY A 66 5.80 3.87 -14.16
C GLY A 66 6.53 4.52 -15.33
N GLN A 67 6.30 5.81 -15.57
CA GLN A 67 6.93 6.55 -16.67
C GLN A 67 8.08 7.46 -16.21
N GLY A 68 8.05 7.95 -14.97
CA GLY A 68 9.00 8.96 -14.48
C GLY A 68 10.29 8.40 -13.86
N ILE A 69 10.38 7.09 -13.61
CA ILE A 69 11.56 6.49 -12.95
C ILE A 69 12.64 6.07 -13.94
N VAL A 70 12.26 5.56 -15.12
CA VAL A 70 13.23 5.16 -16.13
C VAL A 70 13.62 6.39 -16.94
N VAL A 71 14.80 6.94 -16.63
CA VAL A 71 15.43 7.98 -17.44
C VAL A 71 15.81 7.34 -18.78
N SER A 72 14.96 7.51 -19.79
CA SER A 72 15.23 7.12 -21.18
C SER A 72 15.46 8.37 -22.00
#